data_AF-A0A2I4ED40-F1
#
_entry.id   AF-A0A2I4ED40-F1
#
_cell.length_a   1.000
_cell.length_b   1.000
_cell.length_c   1.000
_cell.angle_alpha   90.00
_cell.angle_beta   90.00
_cell.angle_gamma   90.00
#
_symmetry.space_group_name_H-M   'P 1'
#
loop_
_entity.id
_entity.type
_entity.pdbx_description
1 polymer ?
#
loop_
_entity_poly.entity_id
_entity_poly.type
_entity_poly.pdbx_seq_one_letter_code
_entity_poly.pdbx_strand_id
1 'polypeptide(L)'
;MAAELDIAYGYKTRPSSLLSSIFMSTLNAAAKTLVSVARTEQAEKWKAADHLRFVVMLLTWMAVWVLRFLMDYLPHSNIGPSPQYLLGFSSAESLDFPSTSLSSSSSSMLSSFPSLDLVVHEGVDGSSVQALGRALSQILVLLTEIPATSGKYQFAMAMADRIMDENARYGHVVLLHINRTALASAFARTSNLLYRALERSQGDQDDDSSSYAWTTRVIRALPMGSYLTSYMKGLGFCVSTIMSTVANINAAAGTHQSQKRRRQVGIDHHVEEVTAEKLAQELLWMTTKLRDYGAVDEALVQWSFASGLASFSLTANVRVQGFIVKISAILFRELVGEDLVISSQVKFRILLFWLPLFCHASNGLAYPVLSRFEKMEVERAIDEALSTLPAADQEVILTNWLQDFTIAASDWPNLQFSYDRWCQSSRKVVA
;
A
#
# COMPACT_ATOMS: atom_id res chain seq x y z
N MET A 1 -58.83 -9.54 -42.97
CA MET A 1 -59.33 -8.81 -41.79
C MET A 1 -58.26 -9.01 -40.72
N ALA A 2 -57.36 -8.08 -40.36
CA ALA A 2 -57.47 -6.60 -40.28
C ALA A 2 -58.65 -6.19 -39.37
N ALA A 3 -58.51 -5.34 -38.35
CA ALA A 3 -57.43 -4.43 -37.90
C ALA A 3 -57.10 -4.71 -36.41
N GLU A 4 -55.90 -4.53 -35.84
CA GLU A 4 -55.06 -3.32 -35.73
C GLU A 4 -55.70 -2.20 -34.88
N LEU A 5 -55.16 -1.98 -33.68
CA LEU A 5 -55.03 -0.64 -33.11
C LEU A 5 -53.87 -0.59 -32.09
N ASP A 6 -52.87 0.19 -32.49
CA ASP A 6 -51.60 0.48 -31.82
C ASP A 6 -51.78 1.50 -30.67
N ILE A 7 -50.87 1.48 -29.70
CA ILE A 7 -50.39 2.66 -28.94
C ILE A 7 -49.02 2.28 -28.36
N ALA A 8 -47.99 2.92 -28.88
CA ALA A 8 -46.61 2.72 -28.45
C ALA A 8 -46.25 3.59 -27.23
N TYR A 9 -45.42 3.05 -26.33
CA TYR A 9 -44.51 3.84 -25.50
C TYR A 9 -43.10 3.27 -25.62
N GLY A 10 -42.24 4.00 -26.32
CA GLY A 10 -40.92 3.50 -26.71
C GLY A 10 -39.82 3.85 -25.71
N TYR A 11 -39.16 2.84 -25.13
CA TYR A 11 -37.78 2.96 -24.67
C TYR A 11 -36.88 2.16 -25.61
N LYS A 12 -36.39 2.85 -26.66
CA LYS A 12 -35.56 2.26 -27.71
C LYS A 12 -34.08 2.39 -27.35
N THR A 13 -33.62 1.66 -26.33
CA THR A 13 -32.18 1.48 -26.04
C THR A 13 -31.55 0.66 -27.15
N ARG A 14 -31.16 1.35 -28.22
CA ARG A 14 -30.47 0.80 -29.38
C ARG A 14 -29.03 0.45 -28.97
N PRO A 15 -28.63 -0.83 -28.81
CA PRO A 15 -27.21 -1.14 -28.74
C PRO A 15 -26.56 -0.67 -30.05
N SER A 16 -25.37 -0.09 -29.97
CA SER A 16 -24.62 0.35 -31.14
C SER A 16 -24.22 -0.87 -31.96
N SER A 17 -25.03 -1.18 -32.98
CA SER A 17 -24.91 -2.38 -33.82
C SER A 17 -23.52 -2.53 -34.45
N LEU A 18 -22.81 -1.41 -34.65
CA LEU A 18 -21.43 -1.40 -35.12
C LEU A 18 -20.45 -1.98 -34.10
N LEU A 19 -20.54 -1.63 -32.80
CA LEU A 19 -19.60 -2.16 -31.79
C LEU A 19 -19.85 -3.64 -31.50
N SER A 20 -21.11 -4.08 -31.42
CA SER A 20 -21.40 -5.53 -31.27
C SER A 20 -21.02 -6.32 -32.52
N SER A 21 -21.19 -5.75 -33.72
CA SER A 21 -20.75 -6.35 -34.98
C SER A 21 -19.21 -6.44 -35.08
N ILE A 22 -18.49 -5.39 -34.69
CA ILE A 22 -17.02 -5.39 -34.64
C ILE A 22 -16.54 -6.40 -33.60
N PHE A 23 -17.10 -6.41 -32.40
CA PHE A 23 -16.77 -7.37 -31.34
C PHE A 23 -17.00 -8.83 -31.78
N MET A 24 -18.16 -9.14 -32.38
CA MET A 24 -18.44 -10.47 -32.92
C MET A 24 -17.58 -10.83 -34.14
N SER A 25 -17.23 -9.86 -34.98
CA SER A 25 -16.29 -10.05 -36.10
C SER A 25 -14.89 -10.40 -35.59
N THR A 26 -14.38 -9.66 -34.60
CA THR A 26 -13.08 -9.91 -33.96
C THR A 26 -13.07 -11.24 -33.20
N LEU A 27 -14.15 -11.60 -32.49
CA LEU A 27 -14.30 -12.91 -31.86
C LEU A 27 -14.30 -14.07 -32.88
N ASN A 28 -15.03 -13.93 -33.99
CA ASN A 28 -15.11 -14.95 -35.03
C ASN A 28 -13.79 -15.07 -35.82
N ALA A 29 -13.07 -13.96 -36.02
CA ALA A 29 -11.72 -13.97 -36.55
C ALA A 29 -10.73 -14.67 -35.60
N ALA A 30 -10.78 -14.35 -34.30
CA ALA A 30 -9.94 -14.98 -33.28
C ALA A 30 -10.25 -16.48 -33.12
N ALA A 31 -11.51 -16.90 -33.15
CA ALA A 31 -11.90 -18.31 -33.11
C ALA A 31 -11.35 -19.07 -34.33
N LYS A 32 -11.42 -18.48 -35.53
CA LYS A 32 -10.88 -19.07 -36.76
C LYS A 32 -9.35 -19.16 -36.77
N THR A 33 -8.64 -18.15 -36.24
CA THR A 33 -7.18 -18.25 -36.12
C THR A 33 -6.78 -19.31 -35.09
N LEU A 34 -7.47 -19.41 -33.95
CA LEU A 34 -7.20 -20.41 -32.91
C LEU A 34 -7.42 -21.84 -33.42
N VAL A 35 -8.51 -22.10 -34.15
CA VAL A 35 -8.76 -23.39 -34.82
C VAL A 35 -7.73 -23.69 -35.93
N SER A 36 -7.19 -22.66 -36.60
CA SER A 36 -6.12 -22.86 -37.60
C SER A 36 -4.77 -23.21 -36.97
N VAL A 37 -4.48 -22.71 -35.76
CA VAL A 37 -3.23 -22.96 -35.02
C VAL A 37 -3.26 -24.33 -34.33
N ALA A 38 -4.42 -24.76 -33.82
CA ALA A 38 -4.58 -26.07 -33.20
C ALA A 38 -4.42 -27.28 -34.16
N ARG A 39 -4.26 -27.05 -35.46
CA ARG A 39 -4.12 -28.10 -36.49
C ARG A 39 -2.68 -28.42 -36.90
N THR A 40 -1.69 -27.68 -36.44
CA THR A 40 -0.29 -27.88 -36.82
C THR A 40 0.54 -28.44 -35.66
N GLU A 41 0.20 -29.64 -35.21
CA GLU A 41 1.13 -30.46 -34.44
C GLU A 41 2.20 -31.05 -35.36
N GLN A 42 3.35 -30.37 -35.47
CA GLN A 42 4.62 -31.05 -35.68
C GLN A 42 5.79 -30.14 -35.27
N ALA A 43 6.68 -30.70 -34.46
CA ALA A 43 7.76 -29.98 -33.82
C ALA A 43 8.92 -29.71 -34.78
N GLU A 44 8.97 -28.51 -35.35
CA GLU A 44 10.17 -27.97 -35.98
C GLU A 44 10.33 -26.47 -35.73
N LYS A 45 11.57 -25.96 -35.87
CA LYS A 45 11.99 -24.63 -35.43
C LYS A 45 11.01 -23.51 -35.81
N TRP A 46 10.65 -22.70 -34.81
CA TRP A 46 9.75 -21.54 -34.94
C TRP A 46 10.16 -20.67 -36.14
N LYS A 47 9.27 -20.54 -37.12
CA LYS A 47 9.50 -19.66 -38.27
C LYS A 47 9.12 -18.23 -37.89
N ALA A 48 9.71 -17.24 -38.54
CA ALA A 48 9.39 -15.83 -38.31
C ALA A 48 7.89 -15.51 -38.49
N ALA A 49 7.19 -16.27 -39.33
CA ALA A 49 5.74 -16.19 -39.50
C ALA A 49 4.96 -16.58 -38.22
N ASP A 50 5.45 -17.53 -37.44
CA ASP A 50 4.79 -17.99 -36.21
C ASP A 50 5.08 -17.05 -35.03
N HIS A 51 6.28 -16.44 -34.99
CA HIS A 51 6.53 -15.28 -34.13
C HIS A 51 5.62 -14.10 -34.47
N LEU A 52 5.40 -13.78 -35.76
CA LEU A 52 4.48 -12.73 -36.16
C LEU A 52 3.03 -13.04 -35.73
N ARG A 53 2.58 -14.29 -35.92
CA ARG A 53 1.25 -14.76 -35.46
C ARG A 53 1.10 -14.65 -33.94
N PHE A 54 2.12 -15.04 -33.18
CA PHE A 54 2.14 -14.92 -31.72
C PHE A 54 2.11 -13.45 -31.27
N VAL A 55 2.88 -12.57 -31.91
CA VAL A 55 2.87 -11.12 -31.63
C VAL A 55 1.50 -10.49 -31.95
N VAL A 56 0.84 -10.89 -33.05
CA VAL A 56 -0.52 -10.44 -33.38
C VAL A 56 -1.54 -10.97 -32.36
N MET A 57 -1.41 -12.22 -31.92
CA MET A 57 -2.27 -12.80 -30.86
C MET A 57 -2.09 -12.05 -29.53
N LEU A 58 -0.85 -11.73 -29.17
CA LEU A 58 -0.53 -10.98 -27.95
C LEU A 58 -1.06 -9.53 -28.02
N LEU A 59 -0.86 -8.83 -29.14
CA LEU A 59 -1.37 -7.47 -29.37
C LEU A 59 -2.89 -7.41 -29.34
N THR A 60 -3.58 -8.39 -29.93
CA THR A 60 -5.05 -8.45 -29.90
C THR A 60 -5.59 -8.78 -28.51
N TRP A 61 -4.93 -9.66 -27.75
CA TRP A 61 -5.29 -9.94 -26.35
C TRP A 61 -5.06 -8.71 -25.44
N MET A 62 -3.93 -8.02 -25.59
CA MET A 62 -3.64 -6.76 -24.91
C MET A 62 -4.64 -5.66 -25.27
N ALA A 63 -5.03 -5.54 -26.55
CA ALA A 63 -6.03 -4.57 -26.97
C ALA A 63 -7.41 -4.84 -26.35
N VAL A 64 -7.83 -6.10 -26.21
CA VAL A 64 -9.07 -6.46 -25.50
C VAL A 64 -8.98 -6.12 -24.01
N TRP A 65 -7.84 -6.34 -23.37
CA TRP A 65 -7.61 -5.95 -21.97
C TRP A 65 -7.63 -4.43 -21.77
N VAL A 66 -6.98 -3.67 -22.63
CA VAL A 66 -6.99 -2.19 -22.61
C VAL A 66 -8.39 -1.65 -22.89
N LEU A 67 -9.14 -2.26 -23.81
CA LEU A 67 -10.53 -1.85 -24.09
C LEU A 67 -11.46 -2.13 -22.90
N ARG A 68 -11.28 -3.27 -22.23
CA ARG A 68 -12.01 -3.62 -20.99
C ARG A 68 -11.67 -2.65 -19.86
N PHE A 69 -10.38 -2.40 -19.62
CA PHE A 69 -9.91 -1.43 -18.65
C PHE A 69 -10.45 -0.02 -18.94
N LEU A 70 -10.42 0.44 -20.19
CA LEU A 70 -11.03 1.72 -20.59
C LEU A 70 -12.54 1.76 -20.36
N MET A 71 -13.26 0.64 -20.57
CA MET A 71 -14.71 0.58 -20.31
C MET A 71 -15.04 0.60 -18.81
N ASP A 72 -14.17 0.03 -17.98
CA ASP A 72 -14.33 -0.03 -16.52
C ASP A 72 -13.83 1.26 -15.81
N TYR A 73 -12.90 2.02 -16.41
CA TYR A 73 -12.26 3.21 -15.83
C TYR A 73 -12.53 4.55 -16.55
N LEU A 74 -13.39 4.59 -17.58
CA LEU A 74 -13.97 5.84 -18.09
C LEU A 74 -15.38 6.04 -17.50
N PRO A 75 -15.55 6.89 -16.47
CA PRO A 75 -16.88 7.38 -16.12
C PRO A 75 -17.49 8.07 -17.33
N HIS A 76 -18.81 7.99 -17.48
CA HIS A 76 -19.52 8.66 -18.57
C HIS A 76 -19.45 10.18 -18.41
N SER A 77 -18.41 10.79 -18.95
CA SER A 77 -18.28 12.24 -19.07
C SER A 77 -19.22 12.75 -20.17
N ASN A 78 -20.42 13.20 -19.79
CA ASN A 78 -21.11 14.21 -20.58
C ASN A 78 -21.90 15.17 -19.69
N ILE A 79 -21.78 16.47 -19.99
CA ILE A 79 -22.23 17.57 -19.13
C ILE A 79 -23.60 18.10 -19.60
N GLY A 80 -24.61 17.95 -18.73
CA GLY A 80 -25.83 18.78 -18.67
C GLY A 80 -26.88 18.61 -19.78
N PRO A 81 -28.03 19.32 -19.67
CA PRO A 81 -28.48 20.19 -18.58
C PRO A 81 -29.67 19.61 -17.77
N SER A 82 -30.11 20.33 -16.72
CA SER A 82 -31.32 20.01 -15.98
C SER A 82 -32.60 20.31 -16.78
N PRO A 83 -33.72 19.63 -16.41
CA PRO A 83 -34.95 20.38 -16.15
C PRO A 83 -35.64 19.96 -14.85
N GLN A 84 -36.43 20.89 -14.30
CA GLN A 84 -37.34 20.70 -13.17
C GLN A 84 -38.68 20.08 -13.64
N TYR A 85 -39.62 19.94 -12.68
CA TYR A 85 -41.03 19.47 -12.77
C TYR A 85 -41.23 17.97 -12.48
N LEU A 86 -42.20 17.48 -11.68
CA LEU A 86 -43.05 17.93 -10.55
C LEU A 86 -43.92 16.70 -10.16
N LEU A 87 -44.53 16.69 -8.95
CA LEU A 87 -45.39 15.64 -8.33
C LEU A 87 -44.66 14.41 -7.76
N GLY A 88 -45.01 13.88 -6.57
CA GLY A 88 -46.01 14.31 -5.57
C GLY A 88 -46.43 13.16 -4.64
N PHE A 89 -46.88 13.48 -3.40
CA PHE A 89 -47.23 12.56 -2.27
C PHE A 89 -46.00 11.90 -1.58
N SER A 90 -45.67 12.09 -0.29
CA SER A 90 -46.40 11.99 1.01
C SER A 90 -46.80 10.54 1.36
N SER A 91 -46.55 10.00 2.57
CA SER A 91 -46.56 10.60 3.94
C SER A 91 -45.44 10.02 4.86
N ALA A 92 -44.93 10.76 5.87
CA ALA A 92 -45.22 10.68 7.34
C ALA A 92 -44.99 9.30 8.00
N GLU A 93 -44.43 9.14 9.22
CA GLU A 93 -44.16 10.07 10.36
C GLU A 93 -42.70 9.92 10.87
N SER A 94 -42.01 10.78 11.66
CA SER A 94 -42.27 12.03 12.42
C SER A 94 -42.67 11.95 13.92
N LEU A 95 -41.70 11.72 14.82
CA LEU A 95 -41.62 12.26 16.20
C LEU A 95 -40.13 12.60 16.50
N ASP A 96 -39.65 13.84 16.73
CA ASP A 96 -39.96 14.87 17.75
C ASP A 96 -39.52 14.47 19.18
N PHE A 97 -38.84 15.26 20.03
CA PHE A 97 -38.48 16.70 20.15
C PHE A 97 -37.23 16.84 21.09
N PRO A 98 -36.77 18.03 21.55
CA PRO A 98 -36.54 19.31 20.86
C PRO A 98 -35.12 19.88 21.10
N SER A 99 -34.70 20.84 20.26
CA SER A 99 -33.53 21.69 20.51
C SER A 99 -33.95 23.04 21.09
N THR A 100 -33.30 23.51 22.16
CA THR A 100 -33.34 24.93 22.56
C THR A 100 -31.95 25.50 22.69
N SER A 101 -31.72 26.58 21.94
CA SER A 101 -30.52 27.41 21.95
C SER A 101 -30.48 28.33 23.17
N LEU A 102 -29.28 28.63 23.68
CA LEU A 102 -28.80 30.03 23.77
C LEU A 102 -27.29 30.12 24.05
N SER A 103 -26.77 31.34 23.88
CA SER A 103 -25.34 31.64 23.81
C SER A 103 -24.72 32.08 25.14
N SER A 104 -23.40 31.89 25.23
CA SER A 104 -22.39 32.82 25.78
C SER A 104 -22.27 33.09 27.31
N SER A 105 -20.99 33.10 27.73
CA SER A 105 -20.37 33.94 28.78
C SER A 105 -20.30 33.48 30.25
N SER A 106 -19.14 32.92 30.58
CA SER A 106 -18.24 33.28 31.72
C SER A 106 -18.74 33.56 33.15
N SER A 107 -18.08 32.89 34.10
CA SER A 107 -17.48 33.41 35.37
C SER A 107 -17.92 32.82 36.74
N SER A 108 -16.89 32.49 37.54
CA SER A 108 -16.77 32.50 39.02
C SER A 108 -17.77 31.79 39.97
N MET A 109 -17.27 30.69 40.57
CA MET A 109 -17.07 30.46 42.03
C MET A 109 -18.21 30.52 43.08
N LEU A 110 -18.31 29.39 43.81
CA LEU A 110 -18.63 29.20 45.26
C LEU A 110 -20.06 29.41 45.80
N SER A 111 -20.69 28.29 46.26
CA SER A 111 -21.39 28.20 47.56
C SER A 111 -21.71 26.73 47.96
N SER A 112 -21.86 26.50 49.27
CA SER A 112 -21.70 25.24 50.03
C SER A 112 -22.79 24.13 49.97
N PHE A 113 -22.30 22.88 50.17
CA PHE A 113 -22.77 21.64 50.87
C PHE A 113 -24.05 21.63 51.76
N PRO A 114 -24.56 20.48 52.31
CA PRO A 114 -24.12 19.05 52.28
C PRO A 114 -25.24 18.06 51.79
N SER A 115 -25.14 16.71 51.71
CA SER A 115 -24.74 15.68 52.70
C SER A 115 -24.58 14.27 52.08
N LEU A 116 -23.87 13.38 52.80
CA LEU A 116 -23.60 11.95 52.55
C LEU A 116 -24.74 11.09 51.97
N ASP A 117 -24.38 10.22 51.00
CA ASP A 117 -24.56 8.77 51.16
C ASP A 117 -23.38 8.00 50.52
N LEU A 118 -23.16 6.76 50.95
CA LEU A 118 -21.90 6.03 50.88
C LEU A 118 -21.92 4.91 49.82
N VAL A 119 -21.41 5.19 48.62
CA VAL A 119 -20.89 4.15 47.71
C VAL A 119 -19.54 4.58 47.17
N VAL A 120 -18.48 3.90 47.63
CA VAL A 120 -17.12 4.07 47.09
C VAL A 120 -17.07 3.37 45.72
N HIS A 121 -17.40 4.12 44.67
CA HIS A 121 -16.88 3.83 43.34
C HIS A 121 -15.60 4.63 43.14
N GLU A 122 -14.51 3.94 42.79
CA GLU A 122 -13.20 4.51 42.51
C GLU A 122 -13.23 5.29 41.19
N GLY A 123 -13.81 6.48 41.26
CA GLY A 123 -14.07 7.37 40.13
C GLY A 123 -12.79 8.01 39.62
N VAL A 124 -12.07 7.30 38.76
CA VAL A 124 -11.08 7.92 37.88
C VAL A 124 -11.81 8.95 37.01
N ASP A 125 -11.53 10.24 37.22
CA ASP A 125 -12.16 11.35 36.50
C ASP A 125 -12.00 11.19 34.98
N GLY A 126 -13.01 10.64 34.31
CA GLY A 126 -12.94 10.27 32.88
C GLY A 126 -12.62 11.45 31.96
N SER A 127 -12.96 12.68 32.39
CA SER A 127 -12.57 13.93 31.74
C SER A 127 -11.06 14.17 31.73
N SER A 128 -10.37 13.87 32.83
CA SER A 128 -8.91 14.04 32.98
C SER A 128 -8.14 13.02 32.14
N VAL A 129 -8.57 11.76 32.16
CA VAL A 129 -8.01 10.65 31.39
C VAL A 129 -8.18 10.90 29.89
N GLN A 130 -9.35 11.38 29.46
CA GLN A 130 -9.58 11.76 28.07
C GLN A 130 -8.76 13.01 27.66
N ALA A 131 -8.53 13.97 28.56
CA ALA A 131 -7.64 15.11 28.31
C ALA A 131 -6.18 14.66 28.13
N LEU A 132 -5.71 13.69 28.91
CA LEU A 132 -4.37 13.12 28.78
C LEU A 132 -4.18 12.41 27.43
N GLY A 133 -5.17 11.63 26.98
CA GLY A 133 -5.15 11.00 25.65
C GLY A 133 -5.13 12.01 24.50
N ARG A 134 -5.86 13.13 24.62
CA ARG A 134 -5.78 14.25 23.66
C ARG A 134 -4.38 14.88 23.66
N ALA A 135 -3.80 15.12 24.84
CA ALA A 135 -2.47 15.72 24.97
C ALA A 135 -1.37 14.83 24.36
N LEU A 136 -1.36 13.53 24.65
CA LEU A 136 -0.43 12.58 24.03
C LEU A 136 -0.58 12.54 22.50
N SER A 137 -1.83 12.50 22.01
CA SER A 137 -2.10 12.52 20.57
C SER A 137 -1.61 13.81 19.89
N GLN A 138 -1.77 14.96 20.54
CA GLN A 138 -1.25 16.25 20.05
C GLN A 138 0.27 16.28 20.01
N ILE A 139 0.95 15.77 21.05
CA ILE A 139 2.42 15.68 21.08
C ILE A 139 2.93 14.78 19.95
N LEU A 140 2.29 13.63 19.71
CA LEU A 140 2.65 12.73 18.62
C LEU A 140 2.41 13.33 17.22
N VAL A 141 1.40 14.19 17.04
CA VAL A 141 1.22 14.97 15.81
C VAL A 141 2.37 15.98 15.65
N LEU A 142 2.63 16.80 16.67
CA LEU A 142 3.69 17.81 16.64
C LEU A 142 5.09 17.20 16.43
N LEU A 143 5.34 16.00 16.97
CA LEU A 143 6.58 15.26 16.78
C LEU A 143 6.89 15.06 15.28
N THR A 144 5.88 14.62 14.50
CA THR A 144 6.04 14.41 13.05
C THR A 144 6.33 15.72 12.28
N GLU A 145 5.80 16.86 12.75
CA GLU A 145 5.97 18.18 12.13
C GLU A 145 7.30 18.88 12.49
N ILE A 146 7.80 18.73 13.71
CA ILE A 146 9.02 19.41 14.18
C ILE A 146 10.26 18.78 13.51
N PRO A 147 11.16 19.53 12.85
CA PRO A 147 12.38 18.99 12.27
C PRO A 147 13.29 18.32 13.32
N ALA A 148 13.90 17.18 12.98
CA ALA A 148 14.76 16.41 13.89
C ALA A 148 16.01 17.18 14.38
N THR A 149 16.42 18.22 13.65
CA THR A 149 17.50 19.14 14.01
C THR A 149 17.12 20.15 15.10
N SER A 150 15.84 20.29 15.43
CA SER A 150 15.36 21.19 16.48
C SER A 150 15.49 20.54 17.85
N GLY A 151 16.05 21.24 18.85
CA GLY A 151 16.01 20.78 20.25
C GLY A 151 14.59 20.54 20.78
N LYS A 152 13.58 21.16 20.16
CA LYS A 152 12.15 20.93 20.43
C LYS A 152 11.70 19.50 20.10
N TYR A 153 12.33 18.84 19.14
CA TYR A 153 12.05 17.44 18.78
C TYR A 153 12.37 16.50 19.94
N GLN A 154 13.57 16.65 20.52
CA GLN A 154 13.99 15.87 21.70
C GLN A 154 13.11 16.14 22.92
N PHE A 155 12.69 17.40 23.12
CA PHE A 155 11.73 17.76 24.17
C PHE A 155 10.36 17.09 23.95
N ALA A 156 9.81 17.13 22.73
CA ALA A 156 8.53 16.50 22.41
C ALA A 156 8.59 14.96 22.55
N MET A 157 9.68 14.35 22.09
CA MET A 157 9.93 12.91 22.24
C MET A 157 9.98 12.51 23.72
N ALA A 158 10.80 13.20 24.53
CA ALA A 158 10.91 12.94 25.97
C ALA A 158 9.59 13.19 26.73
N MET A 159 8.75 14.13 26.26
CA MET A 159 7.43 14.37 26.83
C MET A 159 6.44 13.24 26.49
N ALA A 160 6.45 12.74 25.24
CA ALA A 160 5.66 11.57 24.85
C ALA A 160 6.11 10.32 25.63
N ASP A 161 7.42 10.03 25.65
CA ASP A 161 8.01 8.94 26.43
C ASP A 161 7.59 9.00 27.90
N ARG A 162 7.75 10.15 28.56
CA ARG A 162 7.35 10.33 29.96
C ARG A 162 5.87 10.02 30.17
N ILE A 163 4.97 10.59 29.36
CA ILE A 163 3.52 10.38 29.53
C ILE A 163 3.18 8.89 29.36
N MET A 164 3.76 8.23 28.36
CA MET A 164 3.49 6.81 28.13
C MET A 164 4.06 5.91 29.22
N ASP A 165 5.27 6.20 29.72
CA ASP A 165 5.91 5.46 30.80
C ASP A 165 5.27 5.74 32.18
N GLU A 166 4.68 6.91 32.40
CA GLU A 166 3.82 7.20 33.56
C GLU A 166 2.51 6.40 33.47
N ASN A 167 1.81 6.45 32.33
CA ASN A 167 0.60 5.67 32.06
C ASN A 167 0.81 4.15 32.26
N ALA A 168 1.96 3.63 31.83
CA ALA A 168 2.30 2.22 32.03
C ALA A 168 2.59 1.88 33.51
N ARG A 169 3.30 2.77 34.23
CA ARG A 169 3.63 2.57 35.66
C ARG A 169 2.42 2.58 36.58
N TYR A 170 1.36 3.34 36.26
CA TYR A 170 0.12 3.30 37.02
C TYR A 170 -0.70 2.02 36.80
N GLY A 171 -0.35 1.17 35.82
CA GLY A 171 -0.94 -0.15 35.61
C GLY A 171 -2.43 -0.18 35.20
N HIS A 172 -3.11 0.96 35.19
CA HIS A 172 -4.54 1.03 34.92
C HIS A 172 -4.83 0.79 33.43
N VAL A 173 -5.69 -0.19 33.13
CA VAL A 173 -5.98 -0.68 31.77
C VAL A 173 -6.38 0.45 30.82
N VAL A 174 -7.14 1.45 31.30
CA VAL A 174 -7.57 2.61 30.49
C VAL A 174 -6.39 3.51 30.08
N LEU A 175 -5.37 3.68 30.94
CA LEU A 175 -4.18 4.49 30.63
C LEU A 175 -3.28 3.77 29.62
N LEU A 176 -3.12 2.45 29.76
CA LEU A 176 -2.46 1.63 28.74
C LEU A 176 -3.22 1.68 27.40
N HIS A 177 -4.54 1.61 27.41
CA HIS A 177 -5.36 1.74 26.19
C HIS A 177 -5.17 3.10 25.50
N ILE A 178 -4.97 4.18 26.26
CA ILE A 178 -4.61 5.49 25.70
C ILE A 178 -3.25 5.47 25.00
N ASN A 179 -2.22 4.88 25.60
CA ASN A 179 -0.91 4.73 24.93
C ASN A 179 -1.07 3.98 23.61
N ARG A 180 -1.75 2.82 23.64
CA ARG A 180 -1.98 1.94 22.49
C ARG A 180 -2.71 2.67 21.35
N THR A 181 -3.84 3.31 21.64
CA THR A 181 -4.65 4.02 20.64
C THR A 181 -3.94 5.26 20.08
N ALA A 182 -3.27 6.05 20.92
CA ALA A 182 -2.52 7.22 20.48
C ALA A 182 -1.35 6.81 19.56
N LEU A 183 -0.56 5.79 19.96
CA LEU A 183 0.54 5.25 19.16
C LEU A 183 0.06 4.61 17.85
N ALA A 184 -1.02 3.83 17.87
CA ALA A 184 -1.57 3.22 16.66
C ALA A 184 -2.04 4.29 15.65
N SER A 185 -2.62 5.40 16.13
CA SER A 185 -2.97 6.54 15.28
C SER A 185 -1.75 7.30 14.73
N ALA A 186 -0.66 7.36 15.52
CA ALA A 186 0.59 7.99 15.13
C ALA A 186 1.37 7.14 14.13
N PHE A 187 1.39 5.82 14.29
CA PHE A 187 1.98 4.87 13.34
C PHE A 187 1.28 4.95 11.98
N ALA A 188 -0.05 4.94 11.96
CA ALA A 188 -0.85 5.11 10.74
C ALA A 188 -0.53 6.43 10.01
N ARG A 189 -0.40 7.53 10.76
CA ARG A 189 -0.05 8.84 10.21
C ARG A 189 1.38 8.86 9.66
N THR A 190 2.35 8.39 10.44
CA THR A 190 3.79 8.46 10.13
C THR A 190 4.14 7.53 8.96
N SER A 191 3.55 6.34 8.88
CA SER A 191 3.69 5.44 7.74
C SER A 191 3.08 6.03 6.45
N ASN A 192 1.95 6.73 6.53
CA ASN A 192 1.37 7.42 5.38
C ASN A 192 2.17 8.66 4.95
N LEU A 193 2.76 9.40 5.89
CA LEU A 193 3.69 10.50 5.59
C LEU A 193 4.97 9.97 4.94
N LEU A 194 5.53 8.86 5.44
CA LEU A 194 6.69 8.21 4.86
C LEU A 194 6.41 7.71 3.44
N TYR A 195 5.24 7.10 3.20
CA TYR A 195 4.78 6.71 1.87
C TYR A 195 4.82 7.90 0.91
N ARG A 196 4.20 9.03 1.29
CA ARG A 196 4.17 10.24 0.45
C ARG A 196 5.54 10.88 0.27
N ALA A 197 6.45 10.77 1.23
CA ALA A 197 7.82 11.28 1.10
C ALA A 197 8.61 10.46 0.05
N LEU A 198 8.47 9.13 0.08
CA LEU A 198 9.10 8.24 -0.91
C LEU A 198 8.46 8.36 -2.31
N GLU A 199 7.14 8.53 -2.37
CA GLU A 199 6.38 8.74 -3.61
C GLU A 199 6.84 10.00 -4.36
N ARG A 200 6.99 11.14 -3.67
CA ARG A 200 7.53 12.38 -4.27
C ARG A 200 8.99 12.25 -4.67
N SER A 201 9.82 11.72 -3.76
CA SER A 201 11.25 11.53 -4.00
C SER A 201 11.56 10.62 -5.20
N GLN A 202 10.62 9.75 -5.60
CA GLN A 202 10.74 8.93 -6.80
C GLN A 202 10.17 9.59 -8.05
N GLY A 203 9.06 10.35 -7.93
CA GLY A 203 8.45 11.08 -9.05
C GLY A 203 9.38 12.11 -9.70
N ASP A 204 10.15 12.87 -8.90
CA ASP A 204 11.10 13.87 -9.41
C ASP A 204 12.35 13.27 -10.06
N GLN A 205 12.64 11.98 -9.81
CA GLN A 205 13.82 11.30 -10.34
C GLN A 205 13.58 10.69 -11.74
N ASP A 206 12.32 10.48 -12.12
CA ASP A 206 11.92 9.88 -13.39
C ASP A 206 11.85 10.91 -14.56
N ASP A 207 11.90 12.21 -14.26
CA ASP A 207 11.93 13.32 -15.24
C ASP A 207 13.29 13.45 -15.97
N ASP A 208 14.39 12.96 -15.37
CA ASP A 208 15.78 13.10 -15.88
C ASP A 208 16.45 11.75 -16.25
N SER A 209 15.81 10.60 -15.94
CA SER A 209 16.43 9.26 -16.07
C SER A 209 15.58 8.21 -16.80
N SER A 210 15.61 8.27 -18.13
CA SER A 210 15.31 7.20 -19.11
C SER A 210 14.06 6.30 -18.91
N SER A 211 13.22 6.25 -19.95
CA SER A 211 11.94 5.50 -20.03
C SER A 211 12.00 3.96 -19.82
N TYR A 212 13.15 3.41 -19.44
CA TYR A 212 13.35 2.00 -19.09
C TYR A 212 13.25 1.74 -17.56
N ALA A 213 13.40 2.77 -16.71
CA ALA A 213 13.38 2.61 -15.26
C ALA A 213 11.96 2.42 -14.70
N TRP A 214 11.00 3.28 -15.08
CA TRP A 214 9.62 3.20 -14.58
C TRP A 214 8.92 1.90 -15.00
N THR A 215 9.13 1.43 -16.24
CA THR A 215 8.53 0.18 -16.74
C THR A 215 9.01 -1.05 -15.97
N THR A 216 10.31 -1.16 -15.67
CA THR A 216 10.84 -2.27 -14.86
C THR A 216 10.41 -2.20 -13.39
N ARG A 217 10.21 -1.01 -12.83
CA ARG A 217 9.69 -0.80 -11.45
C ARG A 217 8.21 -1.14 -11.32
N VAL A 218 7.35 -0.63 -12.20
CA VAL A 218 5.90 -0.93 -12.20
C VAL A 218 5.65 -2.42 -12.43
N ILE A 219 6.44 -3.06 -13.29
CA ILE A 219 6.39 -4.51 -13.47
C ILE A 219 6.80 -5.23 -12.17
N ARG A 220 7.93 -4.88 -11.53
CA ARG A 220 8.34 -5.48 -10.24
C ARG A 220 7.35 -5.23 -9.10
N ALA A 221 6.56 -4.16 -9.14
CA ALA A 221 5.51 -3.87 -8.15
C ALA A 221 4.26 -4.76 -8.26
N LEU A 222 4.14 -5.59 -9.30
CA LEU A 222 3.04 -6.54 -9.48
C LEU A 222 3.43 -7.93 -8.95
N PRO A 223 2.55 -8.66 -8.23
CA PRO A 223 2.83 -9.99 -7.64
C PRO A 223 3.19 -11.15 -8.59
N MET A 224 3.46 -10.89 -9.88
CA MET A 224 3.87 -11.83 -10.94
C MET A 224 4.80 -11.19 -12.00
N GLY A 225 5.33 -9.98 -11.76
CA GLY A 225 5.97 -9.17 -12.81
C GLY A 225 7.31 -9.68 -13.36
N SER A 226 7.99 -10.52 -12.61
CA SER A 226 9.21 -11.25 -13.04
C SER A 226 9.01 -11.93 -14.40
N TYR A 227 7.88 -12.60 -14.63
CA TYR A 227 7.53 -13.28 -15.87
C TYR A 227 7.33 -12.35 -17.08
N LEU A 228 6.90 -11.10 -16.86
CA LEU A 228 6.70 -10.11 -17.92
C LEU A 228 8.00 -9.38 -18.30
N THR A 229 8.97 -9.34 -17.39
CA THR A 229 10.24 -8.64 -17.55
C THR A 229 11.09 -9.20 -18.69
N SER A 230 11.04 -10.52 -18.92
CA SER A 230 11.76 -11.21 -20.01
C SER A 230 11.17 -10.93 -21.40
N TYR A 231 9.84 -10.76 -21.52
CA TYR A 231 9.17 -10.47 -22.79
C TYR A 231 9.21 -8.99 -23.20
N MET A 232 9.19 -8.05 -22.23
CA MET A 232 9.16 -6.61 -22.51
C MET A 232 10.50 -6.03 -23.01
N LYS A 233 11.61 -6.77 -22.84
CA LYS A 233 12.97 -6.31 -23.15
C LYS A 233 13.21 -5.91 -24.60
N GLY A 234 12.41 -6.42 -25.54
CA GLY A 234 12.48 -6.07 -26.98
C GLY A 234 11.66 -4.84 -27.38
N LEU A 235 10.62 -4.46 -26.63
CA LEU A 235 9.67 -3.41 -27.03
C LEU A 235 10.22 -1.99 -26.77
N GLY A 236 11.03 -1.83 -25.72
CA GLY A 236 11.54 -0.53 -25.28
C GLY A 236 12.41 0.20 -26.31
N PHE A 237 13.08 -0.54 -27.21
CA PHE A 237 13.91 0.06 -28.27
C PHE A 237 13.08 0.92 -29.24
N CYS A 238 11.91 0.42 -29.65
CA CYS A 238 10.99 1.16 -30.53
C CYS A 238 10.36 2.37 -29.83
N VAL A 239 9.94 2.22 -28.57
CA VAL A 239 9.32 3.30 -27.79
C VAL A 239 10.33 4.43 -27.51
N SER A 240 11.56 4.11 -27.16
CA SER A 240 12.61 5.10 -26.88
C SER A 240 13.01 5.92 -28.12
N THR A 241 12.97 5.31 -29.32
CA THR A 241 13.28 6.00 -30.59
C THR A 241 12.19 7.02 -30.95
N ILE A 242 10.93 6.68 -30.69
CA ILE A 242 9.78 7.58 -30.92
C ILE A 242 9.74 8.70 -29.86
N MET A 243 10.03 8.40 -28.59
CA MET A 243 10.09 9.42 -27.54
C MET A 243 11.29 10.38 -27.69
N SER A 244 12.47 9.89 -28.07
CA SER A 244 13.65 10.74 -28.24
C SER A 244 13.54 11.70 -29.43
N THR A 245 12.84 11.30 -30.49
CA THR A 245 12.53 12.19 -31.62
C THR A 245 11.53 13.29 -31.25
N VAL A 246 10.53 12.99 -30.42
CA VAL A 246 9.61 14.02 -29.85
C VAL A 246 10.33 14.94 -28.86
N ALA A 247 11.19 14.42 -27.99
CA ALA A 247 11.97 15.21 -27.04
C ALA A 247 12.92 16.20 -27.72
N ASN A 248 13.60 15.78 -28.80
CA ASN A 248 14.49 16.66 -29.58
C ASN A 248 13.76 17.81 -30.28
N ILE A 249 12.48 17.65 -30.64
CA ILE A 249 11.65 18.73 -31.20
C ILE A 249 11.32 19.78 -30.13
N ASN A 250 11.06 19.36 -28.89
CA ASN A 250 10.71 20.27 -27.78
C ASN A 250 11.94 20.93 -27.12
N ALA A 251 13.13 20.34 -27.23
CA ALA A 251 14.36 20.86 -26.62
C ALA A 251 14.85 22.21 -27.18
N ALA A 252 14.36 22.62 -28.36
CA ALA A 252 14.78 23.86 -29.04
C ALA A 252 14.29 25.17 -28.37
N ALA A 253 13.42 25.10 -27.36
CA ALA A 253 12.68 26.28 -26.86
C ALA A 253 12.99 26.73 -25.41
N GLY A 254 13.95 26.13 -24.69
CA GLY A 254 13.98 26.24 -23.21
C GLY A 254 15.32 26.22 -22.48
N THR A 255 16.42 26.71 -23.07
CA THR A 255 17.77 26.55 -22.49
C THR A 255 18.10 27.38 -21.24
N HIS A 256 17.35 28.42 -20.89
CA HIS A 256 17.65 29.28 -19.73
C HIS A 256 16.87 28.98 -18.43
N GLN A 257 15.74 28.28 -18.51
CA GLN A 257 14.88 28.02 -17.34
C GLN A 257 15.20 26.70 -16.62
N SER A 258 15.75 25.74 -17.36
CA SER A 258 16.10 24.39 -16.86
C SER A 258 17.12 24.41 -15.71
N GLN A 259 18.19 25.22 -15.81
CA GLN A 259 19.26 25.24 -14.81
C GLN A 259 18.82 25.78 -13.44
N LYS A 260 17.82 26.66 -13.38
CA LYS A 260 17.24 27.14 -12.12
C LYS A 260 16.32 26.08 -11.50
N ARG A 261 15.50 25.39 -12.30
CA ARG A 261 14.67 24.25 -11.86
C ARG A 261 15.54 23.13 -11.29
N ARG A 262 16.63 22.74 -11.97
CA ARG A 262 17.54 21.66 -11.54
C ARG A 262 18.23 21.92 -10.19
N ARG A 263 18.53 23.20 -9.88
CA ARG A 263 19.09 23.57 -8.55
C ARG A 263 18.05 23.54 -7.43
N GLN A 264 16.79 23.87 -7.73
CA GLN A 264 15.70 23.80 -6.77
C GLN A 264 15.33 22.35 -6.45
N VAL A 265 15.12 21.52 -7.49
CA VAL A 265 14.83 20.08 -7.37
C VAL A 265 15.90 19.34 -6.56
N GLY A 266 17.19 19.66 -6.75
CA GLY A 266 18.26 19.04 -5.97
C GLY A 266 18.27 19.40 -4.46
N ILE A 267 17.76 20.58 -4.09
CA ILE A 267 17.58 20.97 -2.68
C ILE A 267 16.34 20.28 -2.11
N ASP A 268 15.24 20.31 -2.85
CA ASP A 268 13.97 19.73 -2.41
C ASP A 268 14.09 18.20 -2.23
N HIS A 269 14.75 17.49 -3.15
CA HIS A 269 15.02 16.05 -3.03
C HIS A 269 15.86 15.70 -1.78
N HIS A 270 16.89 16.49 -1.45
CA HIS A 270 17.67 16.28 -0.22
C HIS A 270 16.84 16.55 1.05
N VAL A 271 15.95 17.54 1.02
CA VAL A 271 14.99 17.78 2.12
C VAL A 271 14.04 16.58 2.25
N GLU A 272 13.52 16.06 1.15
CA GLU A 272 12.64 14.88 1.16
C GLU A 272 13.34 13.63 1.69
N GLU A 273 14.58 13.34 1.29
CA GLU A 273 15.38 12.22 1.84
C GLU A 273 15.53 12.34 3.37
N VAL A 274 15.91 13.53 3.87
CA VAL A 274 16.04 13.78 5.31
C VAL A 274 14.70 13.66 6.05
N THR A 275 13.58 14.06 5.44
CA THR A 275 12.26 13.84 6.04
C THR A 275 11.85 12.36 6.03
N ALA A 276 12.16 11.61 4.98
CA ALA A 276 11.88 10.18 4.92
C ALA A 276 12.69 9.40 5.96
N GLU A 277 13.96 9.75 6.18
CA GLU A 277 14.79 9.17 7.24
C GLU A 277 14.24 9.47 8.64
N LYS A 278 13.85 10.72 8.90
CA LYS A 278 13.19 11.11 10.15
C LYS A 278 11.93 10.28 10.39
N LEU A 279 11.04 10.23 9.40
CA LEU A 279 9.75 9.53 9.53
C LEU A 279 9.96 8.01 9.71
N ALA A 280 10.95 7.41 9.04
CA ALA A 280 11.28 6.00 9.24
C ALA A 280 11.90 5.73 10.63
N GLN A 281 12.70 6.65 11.17
CA GLN A 281 13.22 6.56 12.53
C GLN A 281 12.12 6.72 13.59
N GLU A 282 11.20 7.67 13.41
CA GLU A 282 10.00 7.83 14.25
C GLU A 282 9.12 6.59 14.22
N LEU A 283 8.89 6.03 13.04
CA LEU A 283 8.09 4.82 12.87
C LEU A 283 8.73 3.60 13.54
N LEU A 284 10.06 3.49 13.54
CA LEU A 284 10.79 2.47 14.31
C LEU A 284 10.61 2.65 15.82
N TRP A 285 10.70 3.88 16.34
CA TRP A 285 10.43 4.16 17.75
C TRP A 285 8.97 3.83 18.12
N MET A 286 7.99 4.23 17.29
CA MET A 286 6.58 3.87 17.48
C MET A 286 6.37 2.34 17.46
N THR A 287 7.07 1.62 16.57
CA THR A 287 7.04 0.14 16.53
C THR A 287 7.51 -0.46 17.85
N THR A 288 8.64 0.01 18.39
CA THR A 288 9.15 -0.47 19.68
C THR A 288 8.18 -0.18 20.82
N LYS A 289 7.59 1.02 20.87
CA LYS A 289 6.62 1.39 21.90
C LYS A 289 5.30 0.63 21.80
N LEU A 290 4.81 0.35 20.58
CA LEU A 290 3.63 -0.48 20.38
C LEU A 290 3.84 -1.91 20.89
N ARG A 291 5.03 -2.49 20.66
CA ARG A 291 5.40 -3.77 21.28
C ARG A 291 5.49 -3.65 22.80
N ASP A 292 6.23 -2.68 23.32
CA ASP A 292 6.51 -2.56 24.76
C ASP A 292 5.23 -2.31 25.60
N TYR A 293 4.19 -1.72 25.02
CA TYR A 293 2.86 -1.57 25.65
C TYR A 293 1.83 -2.63 25.23
N GLY A 294 2.19 -3.63 24.42
CA GLY A 294 1.32 -4.74 24.02
C GLY A 294 0.18 -4.36 23.07
N ALA A 295 0.47 -3.59 22.02
CA ALA A 295 -0.41 -3.29 20.88
C ALA A 295 0.33 -3.44 19.53
N VAL A 296 1.17 -4.46 19.43
CA VAL A 296 1.89 -4.75 18.17
C VAL A 296 0.98 -5.39 17.12
N ASP A 297 -0.15 -5.95 17.51
CA ASP A 297 -1.24 -6.39 16.63
C ASP A 297 -1.77 -5.26 15.75
N GLU A 298 -1.99 -4.05 16.31
CA GLU A 298 -2.37 -2.86 15.54
C GLU A 298 -1.29 -2.46 14.53
N ALA A 299 -0.01 -2.54 14.93
CA ALA A 299 1.12 -2.30 14.02
C ALA A 299 1.15 -3.34 12.88
N LEU A 300 0.95 -4.62 13.19
CA LEU A 300 0.91 -5.72 12.23
C LEU A 300 -0.24 -5.55 11.22
N VAL A 301 -1.45 -5.25 11.69
CA VAL A 301 -2.60 -4.94 10.84
C VAL A 301 -2.24 -3.80 9.88
N GLN A 302 -1.79 -2.66 10.39
CA GLN A 302 -1.48 -1.48 9.58
C GLN A 302 -0.34 -1.76 8.58
N TRP A 303 0.73 -2.45 9.00
CA TRP A 303 1.84 -2.85 8.13
C TRP A 303 1.40 -3.79 7.02
N SER A 304 0.47 -4.71 7.31
CA SER A 304 -0.08 -5.66 6.32
C SER A 304 -0.87 -4.99 5.18
N PHE A 305 -1.44 -3.81 5.41
CA PHE A 305 -2.16 -3.04 4.39
C PHE A 305 -1.30 -1.98 3.69
N ALA A 306 -0.07 -1.74 4.15
CA ALA A 306 0.83 -0.72 3.61
C ALA A 306 1.63 -1.19 2.36
N SER A 307 0.96 -1.85 1.41
CA SER A 307 1.61 -2.43 0.21
C SER A 307 2.31 -1.39 -0.67
N GLY A 308 1.76 -0.17 -0.79
CA GLY A 308 2.42 0.94 -1.48
C GLY A 308 3.75 1.31 -0.83
N LEU A 309 3.78 1.43 0.50
CA LEU A 309 5.01 1.73 1.24
C LEU A 309 6.04 0.60 1.09
N ALA A 310 5.59 -0.66 1.11
CA ALA A 310 6.43 -1.81 0.86
C ALA A 310 7.10 -1.74 -0.53
N SER A 311 6.34 -1.44 -1.58
CA SER A 311 6.87 -1.26 -2.95
C SER A 311 7.90 -0.13 -3.02
N PHE A 312 7.58 1.05 -2.48
CA PHE A 312 8.52 2.20 -2.46
C PHE A 312 9.77 1.91 -1.63
N SER A 313 9.68 1.09 -0.58
CA SER A 313 10.83 0.74 0.26
C SER A 313 11.94 0.03 -0.51
N LEU A 314 11.61 -0.78 -1.53
CA LEU A 314 12.60 -1.51 -2.35
C LEU A 314 13.55 -0.59 -3.12
N THR A 315 13.15 0.67 -3.35
CA THR A 315 13.96 1.70 -4.04
C THR A 315 14.31 2.90 -3.17
N ALA A 316 13.96 2.90 -1.89
CA ALA A 316 14.29 3.97 -0.95
C ALA A 316 15.81 4.08 -0.69
N ASN A 317 16.25 5.22 -0.16
CA ASN A 317 17.64 5.40 0.30
C ASN A 317 18.03 4.31 1.32
N VAL A 318 19.28 3.84 1.28
CA VAL A 318 19.82 2.78 2.15
C VAL A 318 19.58 3.02 3.64
N ARG A 319 19.64 4.28 4.11
CA ARG A 319 19.34 4.63 5.51
C ARG A 319 17.86 4.40 5.85
N VAL A 320 16.95 4.85 4.98
CA VAL A 320 15.50 4.61 5.10
C VAL A 320 15.20 3.11 5.03
N GLN A 321 15.78 2.38 4.07
CA GLN A 321 15.67 0.92 3.98
C GLN A 321 16.11 0.24 5.27
N GLY A 322 17.22 0.67 5.87
CA GLY A 322 17.71 0.13 7.14
C GLY A 322 16.71 0.26 8.29
N PHE A 323 15.99 1.39 8.39
CA PHE A 323 14.92 1.55 9.38
C PHE A 323 13.70 0.66 9.06
N ILE A 324 13.25 0.61 7.80
CA ILE A 324 12.11 -0.21 7.38
C ILE A 324 12.40 -1.71 7.57
N VAL A 325 13.63 -2.16 7.28
CA VAL A 325 14.09 -3.53 7.57
C VAL A 325 14.02 -3.83 9.06
N LYS A 326 14.42 -2.90 9.95
CA LYS A 326 14.31 -3.08 11.40
C LYS A 326 12.85 -3.15 11.87
N ILE A 327 11.98 -2.30 11.34
CA ILE A 327 10.53 -2.34 11.61
C ILE A 327 9.97 -3.71 11.21
N SER A 328 10.19 -4.14 9.96
CA SER A 328 9.75 -5.45 9.48
C SER A 328 10.36 -6.59 10.30
N ALA A 329 11.64 -6.53 10.67
CA ALA A 329 12.28 -7.57 11.49
C ALA A 329 11.73 -7.66 12.92
N ILE A 330 11.24 -6.57 13.50
CA ILE A 330 10.47 -6.62 14.75
C ILE A 330 9.13 -7.31 14.45
N LEU A 331 8.34 -6.77 13.53
CA LEU A 331 6.98 -7.24 13.24
C LEU A 331 6.91 -8.72 12.80
N PHE A 332 7.88 -9.22 12.03
CA PHE A 332 7.92 -10.63 11.65
C PHE A 332 8.15 -11.56 12.84
N ARG A 333 8.94 -11.16 13.85
CA ARG A 333 9.12 -11.96 15.08
C ARG A 333 7.85 -11.99 15.92
N GLU A 334 7.15 -10.87 16.00
CA GLU A 334 5.88 -10.72 16.72
C GLU A 334 4.71 -11.42 16.00
N LEU A 335 4.85 -11.74 14.70
CA LEU A 335 3.85 -12.45 13.88
C LEU A 335 3.49 -13.86 14.41
N VAL A 336 4.31 -14.37 15.32
CA VAL A 336 4.34 -15.73 15.85
C VAL A 336 4.28 -15.74 17.39
N GLY A 337 4.08 -14.59 18.03
CA GLY A 337 3.93 -14.51 19.49
C GLY A 337 2.71 -15.30 19.97
N GLU A 338 2.89 -16.18 20.97
CA GLU A 338 1.81 -17.06 21.48
C GLU A 338 0.60 -16.27 22.02
N ASP A 339 0.84 -15.05 22.54
CA ASP A 339 -0.20 -14.16 23.08
C ASP A 339 -1.05 -13.46 21.99
N LEU A 340 -0.69 -13.55 20.70
CA LEU A 340 -1.25 -12.72 19.63
C LEU A 340 -2.07 -13.52 18.60
N VAL A 341 -3.40 -13.41 18.67
CA VAL A 341 -4.33 -14.04 17.72
C VAL A 341 -4.37 -13.26 16.39
N ILE A 342 -3.34 -13.41 15.59
CA ILE A 342 -3.18 -12.70 14.30
C ILE A 342 -3.86 -13.49 13.17
N SER A 343 -4.72 -12.82 12.41
CA SER A 343 -5.47 -13.46 11.32
C SER A 343 -4.56 -13.95 10.18
N SER A 344 -4.94 -15.06 9.55
CA SER A 344 -4.23 -15.64 8.39
C SER A 344 -4.03 -14.60 7.26
N GLN A 345 -4.98 -13.68 7.08
CA GLN A 345 -4.89 -12.62 6.07
C GLN A 345 -3.77 -11.61 6.39
N VAL A 346 -3.59 -11.23 7.66
CA VAL A 346 -2.51 -10.33 8.09
C VAL A 346 -1.16 -11.02 7.91
N LYS A 347 -1.03 -12.29 8.32
CA LYS A 347 0.18 -13.09 8.10
C LYS A 347 0.54 -13.19 6.62
N PHE A 348 -0.41 -13.59 5.78
CA PHE A 348 -0.22 -13.68 4.32
C PHE A 348 0.24 -12.36 3.71
N ARG A 349 -0.42 -11.24 4.04
CA ARG A 349 -0.07 -9.91 3.52
C ARG A 349 1.30 -9.41 3.98
N ILE A 350 1.67 -9.65 5.24
CA ILE A 350 2.99 -9.28 5.75
C ILE A 350 4.09 -10.03 5.00
N LEU A 351 3.94 -11.36 4.88
CA LEU A 351 4.86 -12.19 4.11
C LEU A 351 4.90 -11.80 2.63
N LEU A 352 3.75 -11.53 2.00
CA LEU A 352 3.68 -11.18 0.58
C LEU A 352 4.36 -9.84 0.24
N PHE A 353 4.14 -8.79 1.05
CA PHE A 353 4.60 -7.44 0.71
C PHE A 353 5.99 -7.10 1.24
N TRP A 354 6.38 -7.62 2.41
CA TRP A 354 7.59 -7.15 3.11
C TRP A 354 8.76 -8.13 3.06
N LEU A 355 8.54 -9.38 2.70
CA LEU A 355 9.61 -10.36 2.49
C LEU A 355 10.55 -10.01 1.31
N PRO A 356 10.08 -9.44 0.18
CA PRO A 356 10.97 -8.95 -0.89
C PRO A 356 11.96 -7.88 -0.44
N LEU A 357 11.61 -7.07 0.58
CA LEU A 357 12.53 -6.08 1.16
C LEU A 357 13.73 -6.76 1.82
N PHE A 358 13.56 -7.92 2.44
CA PHE A 358 14.68 -8.65 3.03
C PHE A 358 15.67 -9.18 1.97
N CYS A 359 15.17 -9.61 0.80
CA CYS A 359 16.00 -9.99 -0.34
C CYS A 359 16.76 -8.80 -0.94
N HIS A 360 16.08 -7.66 -1.11
CA HIS A 360 16.61 -6.51 -1.87
C HIS A 360 17.30 -5.43 -1.04
N ALA A 361 17.06 -5.35 0.27
CA ALA A 361 17.70 -4.36 1.12
C ALA A 361 19.22 -4.57 1.14
N SER A 362 19.95 -3.58 0.64
CA SER A 362 21.41 -3.64 0.63
C SER A 362 21.96 -3.66 2.07
N ASN A 363 23.04 -4.39 2.30
CA ASN A 363 23.85 -4.23 3.53
C ASN A 363 24.63 -2.89 3.52
N GLY A 364 24.17 -1.85 2.80
CA GLY A 364 24.95 -0.70 2.30
C GLY A 364 25.37 0.35 3.33
N LEU A 365 25.45 -0.01 4.61
CA LEU A 365 26.08 0.78 5.66
C LEU A 365 27.41 0.09 6.06
N ALA A 366 28.32 0.81 6.72
CA ALA A 366 29.59 0.24 7.18
C ALA A 366 29.43 -0.90 8.23
N TYR A 367 28.20 -1.13 8.69
CA TYR A 367 27.80 -2.13 9.67
C TYR A 367 26.45 -2.71 9.24
N PRO A 368 26.22 -4.04 9.40
CA PRO A 368 24.98 -4.67 8.97
C PRO A 368 23.77 -4.14 9.75
N VAL A 369 22.66 -3.92 9.06
CA VAL A 369 21.41 -3.37 9.62
C VAL A 369 20.84 -4.26 10.74
N LEU A 370 20.95 -5.58 10.55
CA LEU A 370 20.57 -6.63 11.51
C LEU A 370 21.79 -7.51 11.79
N SER A 371 21.98 -7.91 13.04
CA SER A 371 22.95 -8.93 13.41
C SER A 371 22.61 -10.29 12.79
N ARG A 372 23.60 -11.19 12.69
CA ARG A 372 23.37 -12.56 12.21
C ARG A 372 22.33 -13.32 13.04
N PHE A 373 22.27 -13.03 14.35
CA PHE A 373 21.29 -13.62 15.25
C PHE A 373 19.86 -13.12 14.96
N GLU A 374 19.68 -11.80 14.80
CA GLU A 374 18.37 -11.23 14.42
C GLU A 374 17.90 -11.73 13.06
N LYS A 375 18.82 -11.89 12.09
CA LYS A 375 18.51 -12.47 10.78
C LYS A 375 17.95 -13.91 10.89
N MET A 376 18.53 -14.72 11.78
CA MET A 376 18.09 -16.10 12.04
C MET A 376 16.72 -16.15 12.75
N GLU A 377 16.47 -15.29 13.74
CA GLU A 377 15.16 -15.21 14.40
C GLU A 377 14.05 -14.76 13.43
N VAL A 378 14.36 -13.85 12.50
CA VAL A 378 13.42 -13.47 11.42
C VAL A 378 13.17 -14.65 10.47
N GLU A 379 14.19 -15.40 10.05
CA GLU A 379 14.01 -16.60 9.22
C GLU A 379 13.15 -17.67 9.91
N ARG A 380 13.39 -17.93 11.20
CA ARG A 380 12.56 -18.84 12.01
C ARG A 380 11.12 -18.38 12.07
N ALA A 381 10.88 -17.09 12.33
CA ALA A 381 9.53 -16.54 12.39
C ALA A 381 8.82 -16.54 11.02
N ILE A 382 9.56 -16.39 9.91
CA ILE A 382 9.02 -16.58 8.55
C ILE A 382 8.58 -18.04 8.35
N ASP A 383 9.43 -19.02 8.67
CA ASP A 383 9.12 -20.45 8.49
C ASP A 383 7.91 -20.88 9.33
N GLU A 384 7.85 -20.42 10.57
CA GLU A 384 6.75 -20.72 11.49
C GLU A 384 5.44 -20.05 11.05
N ALA A 385 5.47 -18.77 10.66
CA ALA A 385 4.31 -18.08 10.08
C ALA A 385 3.82 -18.74 8.79
N LEU A 386 4.72 -19.11 7.87
CA LEU A 386 4.41 -19.85 6.64
C LEU A 386 3.72 -21.18 6.95
N SER A 387 4.20 -21.93 7.96
CA SER A 387 3.62 -23.22 8.35
C SER A 387 2.16 -23.12 8.81
N THR A 388 1.74 -21.95 9.32
CA THR A 388 0.34 -21.68 9.73
C THR A 388 -0.59 -21.29 8.58
N LEU A 389 -0.08 -21.05 7.37
CA LEU A 389 -0.88 -20.65 6.20
C LEU A 389 -1.38 -21.86 5.38
N PRO A 390 -2.50 -21.72 4.63
CA PRO A 390 -2.93 -22.71 3.65
C PRO A 390 -1.87 -22.99 2.57
N ALA A 391 -1.87 -24.21 2.00
CA ALA A 391 -0.86 -24.63 1.02
C ALA A 391 -0.80 -23.74 -0.26
N ALA A 392 -1.94 -23.18 -0.68
CA ALA A 392 -2.01 -22.24 -1.81
C ALA A 392 -1.38 -20.87 -1.48
N ASP A 393 -1.55 -20.40 -0.25
CA ASP A 393 -0.94 -19.15 0.23
C ASP A 393 0.58 -19.32 0.37
N GLN A 394 1.03 -20.48 0.87
CA GLN A 394 2.45 -20.86 0.92
C GLN A 394 3.07 -20.89 -0.48
N GLU A 395 2.41 -21.50 -1.47
CA GLU A 395 2.88 -21.56 -2.87
C GLU A 395 3.16 -20.16 -3.44
N VAL A 396 2.25 -19.21 -3.25
CA VAL A 396 2.42 -17.83 -3.75
C VAL A 396 3.63 -17.15 -3.11
N ILE A 397 3.76 -17.23 -1.78
CA ILE A 397 4.85 -16.57 -1.06
C ILE A 397 6.21 -17.21 -1.41
N LEU A 398 6.29 -18.54 -1.41
CA LEU A 398 7.52 -19.28 -1.68
C LEU A 398 7.98 -19.14 -3.14
N THR A 399 7.04 -19.09 -4.09
CA THR A 399 7.35 -18.84 -5.50
C THR A 399 7.90 -17.43 -5.71
N ASN A 400 7.28 -16.42 -5.09
CA ASN A 400 7.74 -15.04 -5.17
C ASN A 400 9.10 -14.85 -4.48
N TRP A 401 9.29 -15.42 -3.28
CA TRP A 401 10.58 -15.44 -2.60
C TRP A 401 11.69 -16.03 -3.48
N LEU A 402 11.47 -17.18 -4.12
CA LEU A 402 12.49 -17.83 -4.95
C LEU A 402 12.90 -16.94 -6.14
N GLN A 403 11.95 -16.20 -6.72
CA GLN A 403 12.24 -15.24 -7.80
C GLN A 403 13.05 -14.03 -7.30
N ASP A 404 12.67 -13.44 -6.17
CA ASP A 404 13.40 -12.30 -5.60
C ASP A 404 14.79 -12.70 -5.11
N PHE A 405 14.91 -13.86 -4.44
CA PHE A 405 16.16 -14.44 -3.93
C PHE A 405 17.16 -14.75 -5.05
N THR A 406 16.71 -15.28 -6.20
CA THR A 406 17.59 -15.57 -7.34
C THR A 406 18.04 -14.33 -8.12
N ILE A 407 17.39 -13.18 -7.92
CA ILE A 407 17.75 -11.88 -8.53
C ILE A 407 18.51 -10.99 -7.55
N ALA A 408 18.34 -11.20 -6.25
CA ALA A 408 19.02 -10.49 -5.19
C ALA A 408 20.53 -10.80 -5.15
N ALA A 409 21.30 -9.83 -4.64
CA ALA A 409 22.74 -10.00 -4.36
C ALA A 409 23.01 -10.45 -2.90
N SER A 410 21.95 -10.78 -2.14
CA SER A 410 22.01 -11.18 -0.72
C SER A 410 21.44 -12.58 -0.56
N ASP A 411 22.22 -13.49 0.04
CA ASP A 411 21.81 -14.86 0.37
C ASP A 411 20.85 -14.91 1.59
N TRP A 412 19.99 -13.91 1.76
CA TRP A 412 19.10 -13.75 2.91
C TRP A 412 17.76 -13.11 2.47
N PRO A 413 16.60 -13.57 2.95
CA PRO A 413 16.40 -14.71 3.86
C PRO A 413 16.48 -16.05 3.13
N ASN A 414 17.07 -17.07 3.75
CA ASN A 414 17.14 -18.42 3.21
C ASN A 414 15.94 -19.26 3.67
N LEU A 415 14.94 -19.40 2.80
CA LEU A 415 13.72 -20.17 3.06
C LEU A 415 13.71 -21.53 2.35
N GLN A 416 14.88 -22.05 1.97
CA GLN A 416 15.00 -23.34 1.29
C GLN A 416 14.31 -24.48 2.06
N PHE A 417 14.42 -24.49 3.39
CA PHE A 417 13.78 -25.51 4.23
C PHE A 417 12.24 -25.46 4.15
N SER A 418 11.66 -24.27 4.16
CA SER A 418 10.22 -24.04 3.98
C SER A 418 9.76 -24.46 2.58
N TYR A 419 10.56 -24.13 1.56
CA TYR A 419 10.32 -24.51 0.17
C TYR A 419 10.33 -26.03 -0.04
N ASP A 420 11.34 -26.72 0.51
CA ASP A 420 11.46 -28.18 0.44
C ASP A 420 10.33 -28.88 1.20
N ARG A 421 9.92 -28.36 2.37
CA ARG A 421 8.76 -28.84 3.14
C ARG A 421 7.46 -28.71 2.35
N TRP A 422 7.23 -27.55 1.72
CA TRP A 422 6.06 -27.32 0.87
C TRP A 422 6.06 -28.28 -0.32
N CYS A 423 7.17 -28.40 -1.06
CA CYS A 423 7.33 -29.35 -2.17
C CYS A 423 7.04 -30.82 -1.77
N GLN A 424 7.52 -31.26 -0.61
CA GLN A 424 7.21 -32.59 -0.08
C GLN A 424 5.74 -32.76 0.28
N SER A 425 5.10 -31.71 0.81
CA SER A 425 3.69 -31.73 1.19
C SER A 425 2.79 -31.80 -0.04
N SER A 426 3.06 -30.98 -1.07
CA SER A 426 2.33 -31.00 -2.34
C SER A 426 2.41 -32.35 -3.06
N ARG A 427 3.57 -33.03 -3.02
CA ARG A 427 3.71 -34.40 -3.57
C ARG A 427 2.81 -35.43 -2.88
N LYS A 428 2.60 -35.30 -1.56
CA LYS A 428 1.73 -36.20 -0.76
C LYS A 428 0.22 -35.97 -1.00
N VAL A 429 -0.17 -34.90 -1.69
CA VAL A 429 -1.57 -34.64 -2.07
C VAL A 429 -1.94 -35.34 -3.39
N VAL A 430 -0.94 -35.71 -4.19
CA VAL A 430 -1.11 -36.37 -5.51
C VAL A 430 -0.97 -37.90 -5.43
N ALA A 431 -0.42 -38.41 -4.32
CA ALA A 431 -0.23 -39.83 -4.04
C ALA A 431 -1.33 -40.40 -3.13
#